data_AF-A0A414P7S3-F1
#
_entry.id   AF-A0A414P7S3-F1
#
_cell.length_a   1.000
_cell.length_b   1.000
_cell.length_c   1.000
_cell.angle_alpha   90.00
_cell.angle_beta   90.00
_cell.angle_gamma   90.00
#
_symmetry.space_group_name_H-M   'P 1'
#
loop_
_entity.id
_entity.type
_entity.pdbx_description
1 polymer ?
#
loop_
_entity_poly.entity_id
_entity_poly.type
_entity_poly.pdbx_seq_one_letter_code
_entity_poly.pdbx_strand_id
1 'polypeptide(L)'
;MKIQYLYNEEDIAKSFADLVPVCKCHAIMEQVYPSDNWVCPNCDFEIEDYDEYATYGPYAELLERIHLVDPDDEWLDEPGEGCKACGCPAYPDCKTSCDLFDD
;
A
#
# COMPACT_ATOMS: atom_id res chain seq x y z
N MET A 1 -5.54 3.37 30.21
CA MET A 1 -4.94 3.26 28.87
C MET A 1 -5.70 4.17 27.94
N LYS A 2 -5.03 5.02 27.16
CA LYS A 2 -5.69 5.98 26.26
C LYS A 2 -5.52 5.47 24.84
N ILE A 3 -6.61 5.05 24.21
CA ILE A 3 -6.61 4.59 22.82
C ILE A 3 -6.33 5.79 21.90
N GLN A 4 -5.43 5.61 20.95
CA GLN A 4 -5.12 6.59 19.91
C GLN A 4 -5.78 6.19 18.60
N TYR A 5 -6.34 7.18 17.90
CA TYR A 5 -7.05 6.95 16.63
C TYR A 5 -6.49 7.84 15.52
N LEU A 6 -6.35 7.28 14.32
CA LEU A 6 -5.89 7.93 13.10
C LEU A 6 -6.96 7.86 12.01
N TYR A 7 -7.46 9.03 11.60
CA TYR A 7 -8.54 9.13 10.62
C TYR A 7 -8.11 9.66 9.26
N ASN A 8 -6.98 10.37 9.20
CA ASN A 8 -6.48 10.91 7.95
C ASN A 8 -5.51 9.90 7.30
N GLU A 9 -5.55 9.87 5.98
CA GLU A 9 -4.79 8.93 5.16
C GLU A 9 -3.27 9.10 5.35
N GLU A 10 -2.78 10.33 5.49
CA GLU A 10 -1.34 10.60 5.66
C GLU A 10 -0.79 10.03 6.97
N ASP A 11 -1.50 10.17 8.08
CA ASP A 11 -1.06 9.68 9.38
C ASP A 11 -1.23 8.17 9.49
N ILE A 12 -2.28 7.62 8.85
CA ILE A 12 -2.41 6.16 8.70
C ILE A 12 -1.19 5.62 7.93
N ALA A 13 -0.85 6.20 6.78
CA ALA A 13 0.31 5.78 6.00
C ALA A 13 1.62 5.91 6.79
N LYS A 14 1.84 7.05 7.50
CA LYS A 14 3.02 7.21 8.37
C LYS A 14 3.10 6.14 9.46
N SER A 15 1.96 5.76 10.05
CA SER A 15 1.91 4.68 11.05
C SER A 15 2.39 3.36 10.47
N PHE A 16 1.91 2.97 9.28
CA PHE A 16 2.40 1.77 8.59
C PHE A 16 3.86 1.90 8.14
N ALA A 17 4.34 3.10 7.79
CA ALA A 17 5.75 3.32 7.49
C ALA A 17 6.66 3.11 8.71
N ASP A 18 6.14 3.38 9.91
CA ASP A 18 6.81 3.11 11.19
C ASP A 18 6.61 1.65 11.67
N LEU A 19 6.07 0.77 10.82
CA LEU A 19 5.72 -0.63 11.12
C LEU A 19 4.69 -0.76 12.25
N VAL A 20 3.77 0.19 12.36
CA VAL A 20 2.69 0.19 13.34
C VAL A 20 1.34 0.12 12.62
N PRO A 21 0.65 -1.03 12.65
CA PRO A 21 -0.61 -1.22 11.95
C PRO A 21 -1.75 -0.44 12.61
N VAL A 22 -2.68 0.03 11.77
CA VAL A 22 -3.92 0.70 12.20
C VAL A 22 -5.09 -0.24 11.94
N CYS A 23 -5.93 -0.44 12.96
CA CYS A 23 -7.12 -1.27 12.84
C CYS A 23 -8.19 -0.59 11.98
N LYS A 24 -9.10 -1.36 11.37
CA LYS A 24 -10.30 -0.86 10.67
C LYS A 24 -11.15 0.15 11.45
N CYS A 25 -11.06 0.14 12.79
CA CYS A 25 -11.75 1.10 13.65
C CYS A 25 -10.93 2.38 13.88
N HIS A 26 -9.90 2.61 13.07
CA HIS A 26 -8.94 3.71 13.15
C HIS A 26 -8.03 3.70 14.37
N ALA A 27 -8.10 2.70 15.24
CA ALA A 27 -7.23 2.63 16.42
C ALA A 27 -5.84 2.14 16.03
N ILE A 28 -4.81 2.80 16.56
CA ILE A 28 -3.43 2.30 16.49
C ILE A 28 -3.35 0.99 17.27
N MET A 29 -2.86 -0.08 16.64
CA MET A 29 -2.73 -1.38 17.27
C MET A 29 -1.48 -1.45 18.14
N GLU A 30 -1.46 -2.36 19.10
CA GLU A 30 -0.36 -2.54 20.03
C GLU A 30 0.27 -3.92 19.85
N GLN A 31 1.60 -3.96 19.81
CA GLN A 31 2.34 -5.22 19.71
C GLN A 31 2.28 -5.99 21.03
N VAL A 32 1.97 -7.28 20.95
CA VAL A 32 1.84 -8.15 22.12
C VAL A 32 3.16 -8.87 22.36
N TYR A 33 4.06 -8.31 23.19
CA TYR A 33 5.31 -8.99 23.53
C TYR A 33 5.07 -10.25 24.40
N PRO A 34 5.76 -11.40 24.15
CA PRO A 34 6.88 -11.63 23.23
C PRO A 34 6.50 -12.13 21.82
N SER A 35 5.21 -12.18 21.49
CA SER A 35 4.74 -12.47 20.14
C SER A 35 4.92 -11.28 19.20
N ASP A 36 5.02 -11.53 17.90
CA ASP A 36 5.02 -10.50 16.86
C ASP A 36 3.58 -10.08 16.45
N ASN A 37 2.58 -10.56 17.19
CA ASN A 37 1.17 -10.26 16.96
C ASN A 37 0.83 -8.83 17.39
N TRP A 38 -0.16 -8.24 16.73
CA TRP A 38 -0.71 -6.94 17.13
C TRP A 38 -2.17 -7.06 17.50
N VAL A 39 -2.59 -6.35 18.54
CA VAL A 39 -3.97 -6.34 19.01
C VAL A 39 -4.51 -4.93 19.02
N CYS A 40 -5.73 -4.77 18.52
CA CYS A 40 -6.45 -3.51 18.56
C CYS A 40 -7.00 -3.27 19.97
N PRO A 41 -6.59 -2.21 20.67
CA PRO A 41 -7.05 -1.93 22.04
C PRO A 41 -8.52 -1.47 22.12
N ASN A 42 -9.19 -1.28 20.97
CA ASN A 42 -10.58 -0.83 20.88
C ASN A 42 -11.59 -1.96 20.61
N CYS A 43 -11.20 -2.96 19.81
CA CYS A 43 -12.12 -4.03 19.40
C CYS A 43 -11.53 -5.43 19.53
N ASP A 44 -10.35 -5.57 20.15
CA ASP A 44 -9.66 -6.83 20.40
C ASP A 44 -9.36 -7.65 19.13
N PHE A 45 -9.39 -7.01 17.97
CA PHE A 45 -8.98 -7.63 16.71
C PHE A 45 -7.47 -7.85 16.73
N GLU A 46 -7.06 -9.08 16.43
CA GLU A 46 -5.67 -9.50 16.42
C GLU A 46 -5.20 -9.73 14.98
N ILE A 47 -3.95 -9.39 14.71
CA ILE A 47 -3.23 -9.77 13.49
C ILE A 47 -1.98 -10.54 13.87
N GLU A 48 -1.78 -11.67 13.20
CA GLU A 48 -0.62 -12.55 13.38
C GLU A 48 0.48 -12.23 12.37
N ASP A 49 0.10 -11.72 11.19
CA ASP A 49 1.00 -11.36 10.09
C ASP A 49 0.77 -9.89 9.71
N TYR A 50 1.80 -9.07 9.92
CA TYR A 50 1.79 -7.65 9.58
C TYR A 50 1.74 -7.43 8.07
N ASP A 51 2.52 -8.19 7.30
CA ASP A 51 2.67 -8.02 5.86
C ASP A 51 1.38 -8.41 5.14
N GLU A 52 0.75 -9.52 5.56
CA GLU A 52 -0.57 -9.93 5.05
C GLU A 52 -1.61 -8.85 5.35
N TYR A 53 -1.59 -8.28 6.55
CA TYR A 53 -2.53 -7.24 6.93
C TYR A 53 -2.31 -5.92 6.19
N ALA A 54 -1.07 -5.52 5.95
CA ALA A 54 -0.76 -4.35 5.14
C ALA A 54 -1.19 -4.53 3.68
N THR A 55 -1.05 -5.75 3.15
CA THR A 55 -1.34 -6.09 1.73
C THR A 55 -2.83 -6.31 1.46
N TYR A 56 -3.58 -6.91 2.38
CA TYR A 56 -4.98 -7.30 2.16
C TYR A 56 -5.97 -6.69 3.16
N GLY A 57 -5.48 -5.90 4.11
CA GLY A 57 -6.29 -5.29 5.16
C GLY A 57 -7.10 -4.07 4.70
N PRO A 58 -7.75 -3.39 5.65
CA PRO A 58 -8.69 -2.29 5.38
C PRO A 58 -8.04 -1.05 4.74
N TYR A 59 -6.72 -0.96 4.76
CA TYR A 59 -5.95 0.15 4.20
C TYR A 59 -5.06 -0.28 3.03
N ALA A 60 -5.24 -1.50 2.49
CA ALA A 60 -4.43 -2.02 1.39
C ALA A 60 -4.35 -1.05 0.19
N GLU A 61 -5.49 -0.56 -0.30
CA GLU A 61 -5.54 0.39 -1.43
C GLU A 61 -4.80 1.70 -1.12
N LEU A 62 -4.82 2.14 0.14
CA LEU A 62 -4.11 3.34 0.59
C LEU A 62 -2.60 3.11 0.59
N LEU A 63 -2.15 1.96 1.10
CA LEU A 63 -0.74 1.62 1.23
C LEU A 63 -0.10 1.29 -0.13
N GLU A 64 -0.86 0.64 -1.03
CA GLU A 64 -0.48 0.41 -2.43
C GLU A 64 -0.26 1.75 -3.16
N ARG A 65 -1.18 2.72 -3.00
CA ARG A 65 -1.06 4.05 -3.63
C ARG A 65 0.12 4.87 -3.12
N ILE A 66 0.58 4.63 -1.89
CA ILE A 66 1.65 5.42 -1.24
C ILE A 66 3.02 4.72 -1.35
N HIS A 67 3.09 3.55 -2.02
CA HIS A 67 4.32 2.75 -2.18
C HIS A 67 5.00 2.40 -0.86
N LEU A 68 4.23 2.12 0.19
CA LEU A 68 4.76 1.54 1.44
C LEU A 68 4.84 0.02 1.37
N VAL A 69 4.18 -0.58 0.39
CA VAL A 69 4.48 -1.93 -0.10
C VAL A 69 5.67 -1.77 -1.04
N ASP A 70 6.77 -2.44 -0.73
CA ASP A 70 8.07 -2.30 -1.38
C ASP A 70 7.95 -2.32 -2.92
N PRO A 71 8.34 -1.25 -3.63
CA PRO A 71 8.39 -1.26 -5.10
C PRO A 71 9.49 -2.18 -5.65
N ASP A 72 10.36 -2.76 -4.81
CA ASP A 72 11.32 -3.80 -5.20
C ASP A 72 10.72 -5.23 -5.18
N ASP A 73 9.41 -5.38 -4.96
CA ASP A 73 8.71 -6.56 -5.47
C ASP A 73 8.60 -6.38 -7.00
N GLU A 74 9.45 -7.10 -7.75
CA GLU A 74 9.58 -7.16 -9.23
C GLU A 74 8.28 -7.58 -9.96
N TRP A 75 7.11 -7.30 -9.39
CA TRP A 75 5.77 -7.59 -9.90
C TRP A 75 4.90 -6.35 -10.09
N LEU A 76 5.32 -5.18 -9.61
CA LEU A 76 4.74 -3.92 -10.07
C LEU A 76 5.46 -3.54 -11.36
N ASP A 77 4.94 -4.07 -12.47
CA ASP A 77 5.18 -3.54 -13.81
C ASP A 77 5.21 -2.01 -13.71
N GLU A 78 6.40 -1.42 -13.90
CA GLU A 78 6.53 -0.05 -14.35
C GLU A 78 5.40 0.17 -15.36
N PRO A 79 4.63 1.29 -15.35
CA PRO A 79 3.73 1.56 -16.44
C PRO A 79 4.58 1.52 -17.72
N GLY A 80 4.47 0.39 -18.44
CA GLY A 80 5.57 -0.12 -19.25
C GLY A 80 6.04 0.97 -20.17
N GLU A 81 7.35 1.26 -20.13
CA GLU A 81 8.02 2.33 -20.91
C GLU A 81 7.24 2.58 -22.19
N GLY A 82 6.40 3.62 -22.15
CA GLY A 82 5.45 3.89 -23.21
C GLY A 82 6.20 3.91 -24.53
N CYS A 83 5.87 2.98 -25.43
CA CYS A 83 6.63 2.59 -26.63
C CYS A 83 8.02 3.24 -26.72
N LYS A 84 9.07 2.51 -26.35
CA LYS A 84 10.48 2.94 -26.32
C LYS A 84 11.00 3.68 -27.57
N ALA A 85 10.28 3.57 -28.69
CA ALA A 85 10.55 4.31 -29.92
C ALA A 85 10.05 5.77 -29.92
N CYS A 86 9.01 6.10 -29.15
CA CYS A 86 8.28 7.38 -29.26
C CYS A 86 7.86 8.01 -27.90
N GLY A 87 8.12 7.35 -26.75
CA GLY A 87 8.07 7.98 -25.42
C GLY A 87 6.67 8.44 -24.96
N CYS A 88 5.61 7.81 -25.48
CA CYS A 88 4.23 8.21 -25.20
C CYS A 88 3.64 7.37 -24.05
N PRO A 89 3.18 7.98 -22.95
CA PRO A 89 2.69 7.26 -21.75
C PRO A 89 1.29 6.62 -21.92
N ALA A 90 0.68 6.73 -23.10
CA ALA A 90 -0.73 6.37 -23.34
C ALA A 90 -0.89 5.01 -24.05
N TYR A 91 -0.14 3.98 -23.64
CA TYR A 91 -0.45 2.60 -24.07
C TYR A 91 -1.63 2.05 -23.24
N PRO A 92 -2.59 1.30 -23.81
CA PRO A 92 -2.69 0.84 -25.20
C PRO A 92 -3.46 1.78 -26.15
N ASP A 93 -3.89 2.96 -25.69
CA ASP A 93 -4.67 3.93 -26.49
C ASP A 93 -3.86 4.71 -27.54
N CYS A 94 -2.58 4.36 -27.75
CA CYS A 94 -1.72 4.96 -28.78
C CYS A 94 -2.21 4.58 -30.18
N LYS A 95 -3.17 5.36 -30.70
CA LYS A 95 -3.82 5.06 -31.99
C LYS A 95 -3.21 5.72 -33.21
N THR A 96 -2.23 6.64 -33.13
CA THR A 96 -1.88 7.41 -34.36
C THR A 96 -0.59 8.25 -34.34
N SER A 97 0.43 7.95 -33.53
CA SER A 97 1.64 8.82 -33.51
C SER A 97 2.97 8.12 -33.21
N CYS A 98 3.11 6.83 -33.50
CA CYS A 98 4.41 6.17 -33.43
C CYS A 98 4.82 5.67 -34.81
N ASP A 99 6.00 6.09 -35.27
CA ASP A 99 6.57 5.72 -36.59
C ASP A 99 6.78 4.21 -36.77
N LEU A 100 6.66 3.41 -35.68
CA LEU A 100 6.73 1.95 -35.75
C LEU A 100 5.46 1.28 -36.29
N PHE A 101 4.35 2.02 -36.37
CA PHE A 101 3.07 1.55 -36.92
C PHE A 101 2.71 2.23 -38.27
N ASP A 102 3.62 3.04 -38.82
CA ASP A 102 3.55 3.55 -40.19
C ASP A 102 4.36 2.62 -41.11
N ASP A 103 3.85 1.40 -41.30
CA ASP A 103 4.25 0.48 -42.38
C ASP A 103 3.01 0.17 -43.24
#